data_AF-L2GUB6-F1
#
_entry.id   AF-L2GUB6-F1
#
_cell.length_a   1.000
_cell.length_b   1.000
_cell.length_c   1.000
_cell.angle_alpha   90.00
_cell.angle_beta   90.00
_cell.angle_gamma   90.00
#
_symmetry.space_group_name_H-M   'P 1'
#
loop_
_entity.id
_entity.type
_entity.pdbx_description
1 polymer ?
#
loop_
_entity_poly.entity_id
_entity_poly.type
_entity_poly.pdbx_seq_one_letter_code
_entity_poly.pdbx_strand_id
1 'polypeptide(L)'
;MSIGLTIRTLLSKGVLKGSYDAETISNINRELRSMNYQAIQNCTKTLLVLKDIEPPSFDNSQILLNLENFILNREQLERGTLEWLTEMDWYADGEFTDVFLIQNEEYLLKKFDKIFYRCKFCSLVAKGSDEHEYCLTVYEQHLENVS
;
A
#
# COMPACT_ATOMS: atom_id res chain seq x y z
N MET A 1 -20.23 -2.18 11.54
CA MET A 1 -20.33 -2.53 10.11
C MET A 1 -20.22 -4.05 10.02
N SER A 2 -21.07 -4.75 9.27
CA SER A 2 -20.94 -6.21 9.14
C SER A 2 -19.76 -6.57 8.22
N ILE A 3 -19.11 -7.71 8.48
CA ILE A 3 -17.97 -8.21 7.67
C ILE A 3 -18.33 -8.27 6.18
N GLY A 4 -19.53 -8.78 5.84
CA GLY A 4 -19.98 -8.85 4.45
C GLY A 4 -20.12 -7.48 3.76
N LEU A 5 -20.54 -6.43 4.48
CA LEU A 5 -20.59 -5.07 3.92
C LEU A 5 -19.18 -4.52 3.70
N THR A 6 -18.26 -4.79 4.62
CA THR A 6 -16.84 -4.43 4.48
C THR A 6 -16.21 -5.08 3.27
N ILE A 7 -16.37 -6.40 3.10
CA ILE A 7 -15.85 -7.15 1.94
C ILE A 7 -16.44 -6.62 0.63
N ARG A 8 -17.76 -6.44 0.56
CA ARG A 8 -18.41 -5.88 -0.64
C ARG A 8 -17.86 -4.49 -0.99
N THR A 9 -17.58 -3.68 0.02
CA THR A 9 -17.02 -2.34 -0.19
C THR A 9 -15.58 -2.43 -0.71
N LEU A 10 -14.75 -3.28 -0.11
CA LEU A 10 -13.39 -3.54 -0.59
C LEU A 10 -13.37 -4.05 -2.04
N LEU A 11 -14.22 -5.04 -2.38
CA LEU A 11 -14.30 -5.58 -3.73
C LEU A 11 -14.78 -4.57 -4.78
N SER A 12 -15.57 -3.58 -4.36
CA SER A 12 -16.09 -2.55 -5.28
C SER A 12 -15.21 -1.31 -5.40
N LYS A 13 -14.44 -0.98 -4.36
CA LYS A 13 -13.66 0.27 -4.31
C LYS A 13 -12.15 0.07 -4.20
N GLY A 14 -11.69 -1.15 -3.94
CA GLY A 14 -10.29 -1.47 -3.63
C GLY A 14 -9.83 -0.98 -2.25
N VAL A 15 -10.50 0.00 -1.64
CA VAL A 15 -10.09 0.63 -0.38
C VAL A 15 -11.27 0.95 0.53
N LEU A 16 -10.98 1.03 1.83
CA LEU A 16 -11.94 1.43 2.85
C LEU A 16 -11.25 2.22 3.97
N LYS A 17 -11.68 3.47 4.18
CA LYS A 17 -11.20 4.31 5.30
C LYS A 17 -11.76 3.81 6.62
N GLY A 18 -10.88 3.66 7.61
CA GLY A 18 -11.23 3.21 8.95
C GLY A 18 -10.09 2.47 9.64
N SER A 19 -10.21 2.34 10.96
CA SER A 19 -9.35 1.48 11.77
C SER A 19 -10.07 0.19 12.10
N TYR A 20 -9.37 -0.92 11.96
CA TYR A 20 -9.87 -2.27 12.16
C TYR A 20 -8.89 -3.03 13.04
N ASP A 21 -9.41 -3.75 14.03
CA ASP A 21 -8.60 -4.64 14.85
C ASP A 21 -8.14 -5.89 14.06
N ALA A 22 -7.16 -6.60 14.62
CA ALA A 22 -6.55 -7.75 13.97
C ALA A 22 -7.53 -8.92 13.77
N GLU A 23 -8.51 -9.11 14.67
CA GLU A 23 -9.52 -10.17 14.54
C GLU A 23 -10.44 -9.88 13.36
N THR A 24 -10.89 -8.64 13.23
CA THR A 24 -11.71 -8.18 12.10
C THR A 24 -10.98 -8.38 10.77
N ILE A 25 -9.70 -7.98 10.67
CA ILE A 25 -8.90 -8.17 9.45
C ILE A 25 -8.72 -9.67 9.15
N SER A 26 -8.44 -10.49 10.17
CA SER A 26 -8.30 -11.94 10.01
C SER A 26 -9.57 -12.59 9.45
N ASN A 27 -10.74 -12.19 9.99
CA ASN A 27 -12.03 -12.68 9.51
C ASN A 27 -12.31 -12.26 8.06
N ILE A 28 -12.01 -11.00 7.69
CA ILE A 28 -12.12 -10.51 6.32
C ILE A 28 -11.20 -11.33 5.38
N ASN A 29 -9.94 -11.52 5.76
CA ASN A 29 -8.96 -12.24 4.97
C ASN A 29 -9.28 -13.72 4.80
N ARG A 30 -9.95 -14.35 5.77
CA ARG A 30 -10.42 -15.73 5.61
C ARG A 30 -11.40 -15.87 4.44
N GLU A 31 -12.27 -14.89 4.24
CA GLU A 31 -13.22 -14.89 3.12
C GLU A 31 -12.54 -14.51 1.79
N LEU A 32 -11.68 -13.48 1.80
CA LEU A 32 -11.00 -12.96 0.60
C LEU A 32 -10.01 -13.95 -0.03
N ARG A 33 -9.41 -14.86 0.75
CA ARG A 33 -8.46 -15.87 0.22
C ARG A 33 -9.03 -16.70 -0.92
N SER A 34 -10.32 -17.03 -0.87
CA SER A 34 -10.98 -17.81 -1.93
C SER A 34 -11.05 -17.08 -3.28
N MET A 35 -10.83 -15.76 -3.27
CA MET A 35 -10.86 -14.87 -4.42
C MET A 35 -9.48 -14.33 -4.78
N ASN A 36 -8.40 -14.91 -4.22
CA ASN A 36 -7.03 -14.45 -4.41
C ASN A 36 -6.73 -13.02 -3.92
N TYR A 37 -7.49 -12.53 -2.93
CA TYR A 37 -7.29 -11.21 -2.36
C TYR A 37 -6.91 -11.25 -0.88
N GLN A 38 -6.29 -10.17 -0.43
CA GLN A 38 -5.98 -9.90 0.97
C GLN A 38 -6.27 -8.44 1.32
N ALA A 39 -7.01 -8.20 2.39
CA ALA A 39 -7.12 -6.91 3.03
C ALA A 39 -5.89 -6.63 3.91
N ILE A 40 -5.22 -5.51 3.63
CA ILE A 40 -4.03 -5.04 4.35
C ILE A 40 -4.34 -3.65 4.90
N GLN A 41 -4.11 -3.47 6.19
CA GLN A 41 -4.25 -2.17 6.84
C GLN A 41 -2.93 -1.39 6.73
N ASN A 42 -3.00 -0.11 6.38
CA ASN A 42 -1.81 0.74 6.29
C ASN A 42 -1.14 0.97 7.65
N CYS A 43 0.08 1.51 7.63
CA CYS A 43 0.88 1.68 8.85
C CYS A 43 0.22 2.60 9.89
N THR A 44 -0.52 3.63 9.44
CA THR A 44 -1.26 4.56 10.32
C THR A 44 -2.59 4.00 10.84
N LYS A 45 -2.99 2.79 10.41
CA LYS A 45 -4.25 2.13 10.79
C LYS A 45 -5.51 2.93 10.47
N THR A 46 -5.48 3.71 9.39
CA THR A 46 -6.58 4.56 8.93
C THR A 46 -7.19 4.11 7.61
N LEU A 47 -6.53 3.18 6.91
CA LEU A 47 -6.93 2.71 5.59
C LEU A 47 -6.78 1.19 5.51
N LEU A 48 -7.79 0.53 4.94
CA LEU A 48 -7.77 -0.88 4.58
C LEU A 48 -7.76 -0.99 3.06
N VAL A 49 -6.77 -1.69 2.50
CA VAL A 49 -6.54 -1.85 1.06
C VAL A 49 -6.74 -3.31 0.67
N LEU A 50 -7.47 -3.56 -0.41
CA LEU A 50 -7.67 -4.88 -1.00
C LEU A 50 -6.54 -5.19 -1.98
N LYS A 51 -5.52 -5.93 -1.54
CA LYS A 51 -4.37 -6.35 -2.34
C LYS A 51 -4.64 -7.67 -3.07
N ASP A 52 -4.23 -7.75 -4.33
CA ASP A 52 -4.17 -9.02 -5.07
C ASP A 52 -2.96 -9.84 -4.62
N ILE A 53 -3.15 -11.12 -4.32
CA ILE A 53 -2.07 -12.01 -3.90
C ILE A 53 -1.20 -12.39 -5.10
N GLU A 54 -1.80 -12.51 -6.29
CA GLU A 54 -1.10 -12.82 -7.54
C GLU A 54 -1.55 -11.83 -8.63
N PRO A 55 -1.08 -10.57 -8.56
CA PRO A 55 -1.51 -9.57 -9.52
C PRO A 55 -1.13 -9.98 -10.95
N PRO A 56 -1.99 -9.72 -11.94
CA PRO A 56 -1.66 -9.97 -13.34
C PRO A 56 -0.43 -9.16 -13.74
N SER A 57 0.37 -9.71 -14.64
CA SER A 57 1.54 -9.00 -15.17
C SER A 57 1.15 -7.68 -15.83
N PHE A 58 1.86 -6.61 -15.50
CA PHE A 58 1.68 -5.32 -16.16
C PHE A 58 2.06 -5.44 -17.65
N ASP A 59 1.06 -5.41 -18.53
CA ASP A 59 1.26 -5.50 -19.99
C ASP A 59 1.39 -4.12 -20.67
N ASN A 60 1.23 -3.02 -19.92
CA ASN A 60 1.29 -1.67 -20.49
C ASN A 60 2.70 -1.08 -20.35
N SER A 61 3.48 -1.15 -21.43
CA SER A 61 4.90 -0.80 -21.42
C SER A 61 5.17 0.69 -21.17
N GLN A 62 4.35 1.63 -21.67
CA GLN A 62 4.69 3.05 -21.59
C GLN A 62 4.44 3.69 -20.21
N ILE A 63 3.29 3.40 -19.57
CA ILE A 63 2.97 3.89 -18.21
C ILE A 63 4.00 3.33 -17.23
N LEU A 64 4.31 2.04 -17.36
CA LEU A 64 5.30 1.38 -16.52
C LEU A 64 6.69 2.00 -16.73
N LEU A 65 7.16 2.16 -17.96
CA LEU A 65 8.46 2.79 -18.23
C LEU A 65 8.56 4.21 -17.64
N ASN A 66 7.51 5.01 -17.78
CA ASN A 66 7.45 6.35 -17.19
C ASN A 66 7.52 6.32 -15.66
N LEU A 67 6.77 5.41 -15.04
CA LEU A 67 6.79 5.21 -13.58
C LEU A 67 8.18 4.79 -13.09
N GLU A 68 8.82 3.85 -13.79
CA GLU A 68 10.15 3.36 -13.46
C GLU A 68 11.20 4.47 -13.56
N ASN A 69 11.16 5.26 -14.63
CA ASN A 69 12.05 6.42 -14.80
C ASN A 69 11.81 7.48 -13.72
N PHE A 70 10.56 7.75 -13.36
CA PHE A 70 10.22 8.65 -12.25
C PHE A 70 10.84 8.17 -10.93
N ILE A 71 10.71 6.87 -10.61
CA ILE A 71 11.25 6.29 -9.39
C ILE A 71 12.78 6.40 -9.34
N LEU A 72 13.46 6.06 -10.44
CA LEU A 72 14.93 5.99 -10.50
C LEU A 72 15.59 7.36 -10.62
N ASN A 73 15.07 8.19 -11.52
CA ASN A 73 15.74 9.42 -11.96
C ASN A 73 15.10 10.68 -11.39
N ARG A 74 13.95 10.56 -10.71
CA ARG A 74 13.13 11.71 -10.27
C ARG A 74 12.77 12.65 -11.43
N GLU A 75 12.56 12.07 -12.61
CA GLU A 75 12.03 12.78 -13.77
C GLU A 75 10.60 13.27 -13.49
N GLN A 76 10.03 14.11 -14.35
CA GLN A 76 8.61 14.44 -14.24
C GLN A 76 7.76 13.31 -14.82
N LEU A 77 6.69 12.92 -14.12
CA LEU A 77 5.70 12.02 -14.69
C LEU A 77 5.07 12.69 -15.92
N GLU A 78 5.04 11.97 -17.03
CA GLU A 78 4.25 12.38 -18.18
C GLU A 78 2.78 12.56 -17.77
N ARG A 79 2.12 13.57 -18.35
CA ARG A 79 0.75 13.95 -17.98
C ARG A 79 -0.23 12.76 -17.98
N GLY A 80 -0.20 11.91 -19.01
CA GLY A 80 -1.09 10.75 -19.09
C GLY A 80 -0.82 9.70 -18.00
N THR A 81 0.45 9.50 -17.64
CA THR A 81 0.84 8.62 -16.52
C THR A 81 0.36 9.20 -15.19
N LEU A 82 0.55 10.51 -14.98
CA LEU A 82 0.10 11.19 -13.77
C LEU A 82 -1.44 11.16 -13.62
N GLU A 83 -2.17 11.46 -14.70
CA GLU A 83 -3.65 11.39 -14.72
C GLU A 83 -4.13 9.98 -14.36
N TRP A 84 -3.55 8.95 -15.00
CA TRP A 84 -3.88 7.56 -14.71
C TRP A 84 -3.57 7.15 -13.26
N LEU A 85 -2.40 7.51 -12.74
CA LEU A 85 -2.02 7.22 -11.35
C LEU A 85 -2.95 7.94 -10.35
N THR A 86 -3.38 9.15 -10.67
CA THR A 86 -4.29 9.93 -9.81
C THR A 86 -5.69 9.30 -9.82
N GLU A 87 -6.20 8.87 -10.98
CA GLU A 87 -7.49 8.17 -11.09
C GLU A 87 -7.53 6.85 -10.30
N MET A 88 -6.40 6.17 -10.20
CA MET A 88 -6.22 4.93 -9.43
C MET A 88 -6.02 5.17 -7.92
N ASP A 89 -5.97 6.41 -7.46
CA ASP A 89 -5.60 6.79 -6.08
C ASP A 89 -4.18 6.32 -5.71
N TRP A 90 -3.27 6.27 -6.70
CA TRP A 90 -1.89 5.81 -6.53
C TRP A 90 -0.89 6.95 -6.36
N TYR A 91 -1.28 8.16 -6.73
CA TYR A 91 -0.46 9.36 -6.59
C TYR A 91 -1.32 10.52 -6.11
N ALA A 92 -0.88 11.18 -5.03
CA ALA A 92 -1.56 12.33 -4.43
C ALA A 92 -0.52 13.23 -3.76
N ASP A 93 -0.77 14.55 -3.78
CA ASP A 93 0.06 15.54 -3.07
C ASP A 93 1.58 15.47 -3.38
N GLY A 94 1.93 15.02 -4.58
CA GLY A 94 3.33 14.89 -5.01
C GLY A 94 4.02 13.60 -4.59
N GLU A 95 3.29 12.65 -3.99
CA GLU A 95 3.83 11.39 -3.48
C GLU A 95 3.00 10.18 -3.88
N PHE A 96 3.61 8.99 -3.76
CA PHE A 96 2.88 7.73 -3.90
C PHE A 96 2.05 7.46 -2.65
N THR A 97 0.81 7.04 -2.84
CA THR A 97 -0.11 6.74 -1.73
C THR A 97 0.18 5.37 -1.11
N ASP A 98 -0.37 5.13 0.09
CA ASP A 98 -0.38 3.79 0.71
C ASP A 98 -1.01 2.73 -0.20
N VAL A 99 -2.00 3.10 -1.01
CA VAL A 99 -2.65 2.20 -1.96
C VAL A 99 -1.64 1.71 -2.99
N PHE A 100 -0.89 2.63 -3.62
CA PHE A 100 0.14 2.26 -4.58
C PHE A 100 1.20 1.34 -3.96
N LEU A 101 1.69 1.73 -2.78
CA LEU A 101 2.75 1.01 -2.07
C LEU A 101 2.32 -0.41 -1.70
N ILE A 102 1.11 -0.58 -1.17
CA ILE A 102 0.58 -1.90 -0.77
C ILE A 102 0.30 -2.77 -2.00
N GLN A 103 -0.31 -2.22 -3.05
CA GLN A 103 -0.66 -2.99 -4.25
C GLN A 103 0.57 -3.50 -5.02
N ASN A 104 1.65 -2.72 -5.02
CA ASN A 104 2.83 -2.98 -5.84
C ASN A 104 4.05 -3.43 -5.01
N GLU A 105 3.84 -3.80 -3.75
CA GLU A 105 4.89 -4.10 -2.77
C GLU A 105 5.96 -5.06 -3.31
N GLU A 106 5.57 -6.22 -3.84
CA GLU A 106 6.50 -7.25 -4.33
C GLU A 106 7.36 -6.72 -5.49
N TYR A 107 6.74 -5.98 -6.39
CA TYR A 107 7.41 -5.39 -7.54
C TYR A 107 8.40 -4.30 -7.10
N LEU A 108 7.98 -3.40 -6.21
CA LEU A 108 8.81 -2.32 -5.68
C LEU A 108 10.03 -2.85 -4.94
N LEU A 109 9.82 -3.82 -4.03
CA LEU A 109 10.90 -4.43 -3.25
C LEU A 109 11.87 -5.24 -4.11
N LYS A 110 11.39 -5.87 -5.19
CA LYS A 110 12.24 -6.66 -6.08
C LYS A 110 13.05 -5.80 -7.06
N LYS A 111 12.43 -4.77 -7.64
CA LYS A 111 13.04 -3.99 -8.72
C LYS A 111 13.79 -2.76 -8.22
N PHE A 112 13.38 -2.21 -7.08
CA PHE A 112 13.88 -0.95 -6.54
C PHE A 112 14.34 -1.11 -5.08
N ASP A 113 15.06 -2.20 -4.80
CA ASP A 113 15.57 -2.60 -3.47
C ASP A 113 16.47 -1.57 -2.76
N LYS A 114 17.01 -0.60 -3.51
CA LYS A 114 17.78 0.53 -2.98
C LYS A 114 16.94 1.76 -2.61
N ILE A 115 15.66 1.75 -2.98
CA ILE A 115 14.73 2.88 -2.78
C ILE A 115 13.61 2.45 -1.85
N PHE A 116 13.14 1.22 -1.96
CA PHE A 116 12.03 0.69 -1.17
C PHE A 116 12.50 -0.47 -0.30
N TYR A 117 12.07 -0.46 0.95
CA TYR A 117 12.48 -1.41 1.98
C TYR A 117 11.25 -1.92 2.74
N ARG A 118 11.37 -3.08 3.39
CA ARG A 118 10.34 -3.55 4.33
C ARG A 118 10.53 -2.83 5.65
N CYS A 119 9.47 -2.19 6.14
CA CYS A 119 9.48 -1.54 7.45
C CYS A 119 9.68 -2.58 8.56
N LYS A 120 10.66 -2.39 9.43
CA LYS A 120 10.98 -3.33 10.51
C LYS A 120 9.90 -3.45 11.59
N PHE A 121 8.99 -2.48 11.66
CA PHE A 121 7.91 -2.45 12.66
C PHE A 121 6.58 -3.04 12.18
N CYS A 122 6.17 -2.71 10.95
CA CYS A 122 4.87 -3.12 10.41
C CYS A 122 4.96 -4.08 9.21
N SER A 123 6.18 -4.39 8.75
CA SER A 123 6.48 -5.26 7.59
C SER A 123 5.99 -4.75 6.21
N LEU A 124 5.25 -3.63 6.16
CA LEU A 124 4.83 -2.98 4.93
C LEU A 124 6.00 -2.27 4.24
N VAL A 125 5.89 -2.04 2.93
CA VAL A 125 6.90 -1.29 2.18
C VAL A 125 6.99 0.17 2.64
N ALA A 126 8.21 0.66 2.78
CA ALA A 126 8.58 2.04 3.09
C ALA A 126 9.54 2.55 2.01
N LYS A 127 9.53 3.87 1.76
CA LYS A 127 10.38 4.54 0.76
C LYS A 127 11.51 5.28 1.48
N GLY A 128 12.74 5.07 1.04
CA GLY A 128 13.94 5.77 1.53
C GLY A 128 14.60 5.16 2.77
N SER A 129 13.83 4.47 3.62
CA SER A 129 14.29 3.81 4.86
C SER A 129 13.52 2.50 5.10
N ASP A 130 14.02 1.67 6.03
CA ASP A 130 13.34 0.48 6.56
C ASP A 130 12.41 0.80 7.75
N GLU A 131 11.95 2.05 7.84
CA GLU A 131 11.10 2.56 8.93
C GLU A 131 10.10 3.58 8.38
N HIS A 132 8.82 3.41 8.70
CA HIS A 132 7.86 4.52 8.54
C HIS A 132 8.02 5.49 9.70
N GLU A 133 8.00 6.80 9.41
CA GLU A 133 8.04 7.87 10.42
C GLU A 133 6.96 7.69 11.50
N TYR A 134 5.75 7.31 11.08
CA TYR A 134 4.66 6.98 11.99
C TYR A 134 5.02 5.82 12.94
N CYS A 135 5.60 4.74 12.40
CA CYS A 135 5.96 3.57 13.20
C CYS A 135 7.07 3.89 14.21
N LEU A 136 8.06 4.69 13.80
CA LEU A 136 9.12 5.16 14.68
C LEU A 136 8.55 6.00 15.83
N THR A 137 7.69 6.97 15.51
CA THR A 137 7.02 7.82 16.51
C THR A 137 6.25 6.98 17.55
N VAL A 138 5.46 5.99 17.09
CA VAL A 138 4.70 5.11 17.99
C VAL A 138 5.62 4.28 18.89
N TYR A 139 6.74 3.82 18.35
CA TYR A 139 7.72 3.04 19.11
C TYR A 139 8.41 3.91 20.18
N GLU A 140 8.86 5.11 19.83
CA GLU A 140 9.48 6.05 20.77
C GLU A 140 8.53 6.43 21.92
N GLN A 141 7.27 6.73 21.60
CA GLN A 141 6.24 6.99 22.62
C GLN A 141 6.03 5.79 23.54
N HIS A 142 6.12 4.56 23.03
CA HIS A 142 6.01 3.38 23.87
C HIS A 142 7.19 3.26 24.85
N LEU A 143 8.41 3.59 24.42
CA LEU A 143 9.59 3.58 25.29
C LEU A 143 9.49 4.62 26.41
N GLU A 144 9.06 5.84 26.10
CA GLU A 144 8.89 6.92 27.09
C GLU A 144 7.83 6.61 28.14
N ASN A 145 6.78 5.86 27.79
CA ASN A 145 5.71 5.47 28.72
C ASN A 145 6.09 4.29 29.63
N VAL A 146 7.22 3.62 29.37
CA VAL A 146 7.72 2.48 30.15
C VAL A 146 8.89 2.89 31.06
N SER A 147 9.47 4.08 30.85
CA SER A 147 10.50 4.71 31.70
C SER A 147 9.91 5.54 32.85
#